data_AF-A0A7J3VSF5-F1
#
_entry.id   AF-A0A7J3VSF5-F1
#
_cell.length_a   1.000
_cell.length_b   1.000
_cell.length_c   1.000
_cell.angle_alpha   90.00
_cell.angle_beta   90.00
_cell.angle_gamma   90.00
#
_symmetry.space_group_name_H-M   'P 1'
#
loop_
_entity.id
_entity.type
_entity.pdbx_description
1 polymer ?
#
loop_
_entity_poly.entity_id
_entity_poly.type
_entity_poly.pdbx_seq_one_letter_code
_entity_poly.pdbx_strand_id
1 'polypeptide(L)'
;MPEEKNEKVIELDFLETPKGPVARFEGVRQLAELIVEVFEEIEKVNAKINSLPREEKTPEGFEKKLKDIEDQLTILSDDMREVLNALGELSATVAQMKKALKL
;
A
#
# COMPACT_ATOMS: atom_id res chain seq x y z
N MET A 1 -5.12 25.01 13.81
CA MET A 1 -5.85 23.80 14.24
C MET A 1 -4.97 22.62 13.85
N PRO A 2 -4.62 21.70 14.77
CA PRO A 2 -3.93 20.49 14.35
C PRO A 2 -4.92 19.67 13.53
N GLU A 3 -4.55 19.33 12.31
CA GLU A 3 -5.32 18.37 11.51
C GLU A 3 -5.30 17.04 12.26
N GLU A 4 -6.47 16.62 12.74
CA GLU A 4 -6.67 15.25 13.22
C GLU A 4 -6.25 14.34 12.07
N LYS A 5 -5.10 13.66 12.23
CA LYS A 5 -4.76 12.53 11.37
C LYS A 5 -5.90 11.53 11.56
N ASN A 6 -6.81 11.49 10.58
CA ASN A 6 -7.86 10.48 10.50
C ASN A 6 -7.17 9.12 10.40
N GLU A 7 -6.97 8.48 11.54
CA GLU A 7 -6.42 7.14 11.63
C GLU A 7 -7.49 6.19 11.05
N LYS A 8 -7.27 5.74 9.81
CA LYS A 8 -8.19 4.85 9.11
C LYS A 8 -7.98 3.44 9.68
N VAL A 9 -8.82 3.05 10.65
CA VAL A 9 -8.79 1.71 11.26
C VAL A 9 -9.50 0.73 10.31
N ILE A 10 -8.80 -0.31 9.89
CA ILE A 10 -9.37 -1.41 9.10
C ILE A 10 -9.57 -2.60 10.02
N GLU A 11 -10.82 -3.01 10.20
CA GLU A 11 -11.16 -4.23 10.93
C GLU A 11 -11.03 -5.44 9.98
N LEU A 12 -9.96 -6.20 10.17
CA LEU A 12 -9.82 -7.50 9.53
C LEU A 12 -10.61 -8.52 10.34
N ASP A 13 -11.88 -8.68 9.99
CA ASP A 13 -12.69 -9.78 10.53
C ASP A 13 -12.19 -11.12 9.99
N PHE A 14 -12.05 -12.12 10.86
CA PHE A 14 -11.69 -13.48 10.48
C PHE A 14 -12.87 -14.43 10.65
N LEU A 15 -13.05 -15.34 9.70
CA LEU A 15 -13.94 -16.48 9.79
C LEU A 15 -13.12 -17.70 10.21
N GLU A 16 -13.46 -18.28 11.35
CA GLU A 16 -12.91 -19.58 11.74
C GLU A 16 -13.40 -20.67 10.81
N THR A 17 -12.48 -21.43 10.22
CA THR A 17 -12.79 -22.58 9.38
C THR A 17 -12.07 -23.83 9.91
N PRO A 18 -12.50 -25.05 9.52
CA PRO A 18 -11.81 -26.29 9.89
C PRO A 18 -10.34 -26.35 9.45
N LYS A 19 -9.91 -25.46 8.54
CA LYS A 19 -8.54 -25.33 8.05
C LYS A 19 -7.78 -24.13 8.64
N GLY A 20 -8.38 -23.41 9.59
CA GLY A 20 -7.84 -22.22 10.23
C GLY A 20 -8.63 -20.94 9.92
N PRO A 21 -8.26 -19.80 10.55
CA PRO A 21 -8.91 -18.52 10.35
C PRO A 21 -8.66 -17.97 8.94
N VAL A 22 -9.72 -17.51 8.29
CA VAL A 22 -9.68 -16.89 6.94
C VAL A 22 -10.22 -15.47 7.03
N ALA A 23 -9.47 -14.49 6.54
CA ALA A 23 -9.92 -13.09 6.53
C ALA A 23 -11.18 -12.90 5.68
N ARG A 24 -12.13 -12.08 6.15
CA ARG A 24 -13.32 -11.71 5.38
C ARG A 24 -12.92 -10.85 4.20
N PHE A 25 -13.55 -11.12 3.06
CA PHE A 25 -13.29 -10.43 1.79
C PHE A 25 -13.46 -8.90 1.89
N GLU A 26 -14.35 -8.42 2.76
CA GLU A 26 -14.60 -6.99 2.96
C GLU A 26 -13.40 -6.27 3.64
N GLY A 27 -12.81 -6.87 4.68
CA GLY A 27 -11.61 -6.33 5.31
C GLY A 27 -10.39 -6.37 4.39
N VAL A 28 -10.27 -7.43 3.57
CA VAL A 28 -9.22 -7.54 2.55
C VAL A 28 -9.39 -6.47 1.46
N ARG A 29 -10.64 -6.19 1.04
CA ARG A 29 -10.93 -5.15 0.07
C ARG A 29 -10.61 -3.75 0.61
N GLN A 30 -11.02 -3.44 1.85
CA GLN A 30 -10.69 -2.16 2.48
C GLN A 30 -9.19 -1.96 2.60
N LEU A 31 -8.45 -3.03 2.94
CA LEU A 31 -6.99 -3.00 2.97
C LEU A 31 -6.39 -2.72 1.59
N ALA A 32 -6.91 -3.36 0.54
CA ALA A 32 -6.48 -3.11 -0.83
C ALA A 32 -6.71 -1.63 -1.25
N GLU A 33 -7.88 -1.07 -0.93
CA GLU A 33 -8.21 0.33 -1.21
C GLU A 33 -7.27 1.30 -0.48
N LEU A 34 -6.96 1.04 0.79
CA LEU A 34 -6.00 1.85 1.55
C LEU A 34 -4.57 1.74 1.01
N ILE A 35 -4.15 0.54 0.58
CA ILE A 35 -2.85 0.34 -0.07
C ILE A 35 -2.77 1.19 -1.34
N VAL A 36 -3.82 1.24 -2.16
CA VAL A 36 -3.83 2.10 -3.35
C VAL A 36 -3.72 3.59 -2.98
N GLU A 37 -4.44 4.05 -1.96
CA GLU A 37 -4.35 5.44 -1.49
C GLU A 37 -2.92 5.81 -1.04
N VAL A 38 -2.28 4.93 -0.26
CA VAL A 38 -0.89 5.14 0.19
C VAL A 38 0.08 5.16 -0.99
N PHE A 39 -0.16 4.34 -2.02
CA PHE A 39 0.69 4.29 -3.20
C PHE A 39 0.65 5.61 -3.98
N GLU A 40 -0.54 6.17 -4.17
CA GLU A 40 -0.70 7.48 -4.82
C GLU A 40 -0.04 8.62 -4.03
N GLU A 41 -0.05 8.56 -2.69
CA GLU A 41 0.65 9.53 -1.85
C GLU A 41 2.18 9.42 -1.99
N ILE A 42 2.71 8.19 -2.03
CA ILE A 42 4.14 7.93 -2.28
C ILE A 42 4.57 8.52 -3.64
N GLU A 43 3.78 8.30 -4.70
CA GLU A 43 4.08 8.87 -6.02
C GLU A 43 4.11 10.41 -5.99
N LYS A 44 3.17 11.04 -5.28
CA LYS A 44 3.15 12.51 -5.12
C LYS A 44 4.38 13.02 -4.37
N VAL A 45 4.81 12.33 -3.32
CA VAL A 45 6.01 12.66 -2.56
C VAL A 45 7.26 12.51 -3.44
N ASN A 46 7.37 11.40 -4.18
CA ASN A 46 8.46 11.18 -5.12
C ASN A 46 8.52 12.27 -6.20
N ALA A 47 7.38 12.65 -6.79
CA ALA A 47 7.33 13.74 -7.76
C ALA A 47 7.79 15.07 -7.15
N LYS A 48 7.39 15.35 -5.90
CA LYS A 48 7.80 16.55 -5.18
C LYS A 48 9.30 16.56 -4.90
N ILE A 49 9.88 15.45 -4.46
CA ILE A 49 11.33 15.33 -4.24
C ILE A 49 12.09 15.54 -5.55
N ASN A 50 11.65 14.90 -6.64
CA ASN A 50 12.26 15.08 -7.97
C ASN A 50 12.15 16.51 -8.51
N SER A 51 11.14 17.28 -8.08
CA SER A 51 10.97 18.69 -8.45
C SER A 51 11.82 19.67 -7.63
N LEU A 52 12.45 19.21 -6.54
CA LEU A 52 13.28 20.07 -5.71
C LEU A 52 14.54 20.50 -6.49
N PRO A 53 14.89 21.79 -6.48
CA PRO A 53 16.09 22.27 -7.15
C PRO A 53 17.32 21.65 -6.50
N ARG A 54 18.09 20.91 -7.28
CA ARG A 54 19.43 20.43 -6.92
C ARG A 54 20.42 21.57 -7.10
N GLU A 55 20.38 22.56 -6.20
CA GLU A 55 21.36 23.65 -6.22
C GLU A 55 22.72 23.14 -5.75
N GLU A 56 23.82 23.65 -6.34
CA GLU A 56 25.21 23.38 -5.94
C GLU A 56 25.52 23.69 -4.45
N LYS A 57 24.60 24.33 -3.72
CA LYS A 57 24.71 24.71 -2.31
C LYS A 57 23.86 23.86 -1.36
N THR A 58 23.18 22.85 -1.87
CA THR A 58 22.45 21.91 -1.01
C THR A 58 23.50 21.21 -0.13
N PRO A 59 23.39 21.26 1.21
CA PRO A 59 24.38 20.60 2.07
C PRO A 59 24.51 19.13 1.66
N GLU A 60 25.72 18.58 1.50
CA GLU A 60 25.93 17.19 1.06
C GLU A 60 25.12 16.18 1.90
N GLY A 61 24.93 16.47 3.20
CA GLY A 61 24.11 15.67 4.09
C GLY A 61 22.60 15.73 3.83
N PHE A 62 22.11 16.74 3.10
CA PHE A 62 20.71 16.88 2.70
C PHE A 62 20.45 16.16 1.38
N GLU A 63 21.35 16.24 0.39
CA GLU A 63 21.25 15.42 -0.83
C GLU A 63 21.30 13.94 -0.52
N LYS A 64 22.22 13.51 0.37
CA LYS A 64 22.27 12.11 0.79
C LYS A 64 20.96 11.65 1.44
N LYS A 65 20.37 12.48 2.31
CA LYS A 65 19.08 12.18 2.95
C LYS A 65 17.93 12.14 1.95
N LEU A 66 17.89 13.04 0.97
CA LEU A 66 16.88 13.01 -0.09
C LEU A 66 16.99 11.73 -0.91
N LYS A 67 18.21 11.34 -1.28
CA LYS A 67 18.45 10.08 -1.98
C LYS A 67 18.04 8.87 -1.15
N ASP A 68 18.40 8.82 0.13
CA ASP A 68 18.00 7.73 1.03
C ASP A 68 16.47 7.64 1.13
N ILE A 69 15.76 8.78 1.12
CA ILE A 69 14.28 8.82 1.09
C ILE A 69 13.72 8.36 -0.26
N GLU A 70 14.29 8.79 -1.39
CA GLU A 70 13.91 8.32 -2.73
C GLU A 70 14.06 6.79 -2.86
N ASP A 71 15.18 6.24 -2.38
CA ASP A 71 15.46 4.81 -2.39
C ASP A 71 14.45 4.05 -1.53
N GLN A 72 14.13 4.55 -0.33
CA GLN A 72 13.10 3.96 0.54
C GLN A 72 11.70 4.00 -0.06
N LEU A 73 11.32 5.11 -0.70
CA LEU A 73 10.02 5.24 -1.36
C LEU A 73 9.90 4.31 -2.57
N THR A 74 11.01 4.08 -3.28
CA THR A 74 11.06 3.13 -4.40
C THR A 74 10.83 1.70 -3.92
N ILE A 75 11.54 1.28 -2.87
CA ILE A 75 11.35 -0.06 -2.28
C ILE A 75 9.91 -0.25 -1.80
N LEU A 76 9.37 0.74 -1.08
CA LEU A 76 8.00 0.69 -0.58
C LEU A 76 6.97 0.58 -1.72
N SER A 77 7.19 1.32 -2.81
CA SER A 77 6.36 1.24 -4.02
C SER A 77 6.38 -0.17 -4.63
N ASP A 78 7.55 -0.80 -4.73
CA ASP A 78 7.69 -2.15 -5.28
C ASP A 78 7.01 -3.20 -4.39
N ASP A 79 7.26 -3.16 -3.07
CA ASP A 79 6.62 -4.07 -2.10
C ASP A 79 5.09 -3.95 -2.15
N MET A 80 4.56 -2.73 -2.24
CA MET A 80 3.11 -2.50 -2.34
C MET A 80 2.52 -3.06 -3.63
N ARG A 81 3.27 -2.98 -4.74
CA ARG A 81 2.85 -3.56 -6.02
C ARG A 81 2.75 -5.08 -5.95
N GLU A 82 3.69 -5.74 -5.28
CA GLU A 82 3.63 -7.18 -5.04
C GLU A 82 2.40 -7.56 -4.20
N VAL A 83 2.12 -6.80 -3.13
CA VAL A 83 0.94 -7.03 -2.29
C VAL A 83 -0.35 -6.87 -3.11
N LEU A 84 -0.47 -5.83 -3.92
CA LEU A 84 -1.64 -5.62 -4.78
C LEU A 84 -1.82 -6.76 -5.80
N ASN A 85 -0.74 -7.26 -6.39
CA ASN A 85 -0.78 -8.40 -7.30
C ASN A 85 -1.28 -9.67 -6.58
N ALA A 86 -0.74 -9.97 -5.40
CA ALA A 86 -1.17 -11.12 -4.60
C ALA A 86 -2.65 -11.03 -4.19
N LEU A 87 -3.11 -9.82 -3.83
CA LEU A 87 -4.52 -9.57 -3.53
C LEU A 87 -5.42 -9.76 -4.77
N GLY A 88 -4.95 -9.34 -5.95
CA GLY A 88 -5.62 -9.58 -7.23
C GLY A 88 -5.78 -11.07 -7.55
N GLU A 89 -4.71 -11.85 -7.40
CA GLU A 89 -4.72 -13.31 -7.61
C GLU A 89 -5.62 -14.03 -6.61
N LEU A 90 -5.61 -13.61 -5.34
CA LEU A 90 -6.50 -14.14 -4.31
C LEU A 90 -7.97 -13.87 -4.65
N SER A 91 -8.29 -12.64 -5.07
CA SER A 91 -9.64 -12.25 -5.49
C SER A 91 -10.13 -13.08 -6.68
N ALA A 92 -9.28 -13.26 -7.70
CA ALA A 92 -9.59 -14.11 -8.85
C ALA A 92 -9.85 -15.57 -8.45
N THR A 93 -9.02 -16.11 -7.56
CA THR A 93 -9.17 -17.47 -7.02
C THR A 93 -10.50 -17.64 -6.29
N VAL A 94 -10.86 -16.68 -5.42
CA VAL A 94 -12.15 -16.68 -4.69
C VAL A 94 -13.34 -16.61 -5.66
N ALA A 95 -13.26 -15.78 -6.70
CA ALA A 95 -14.30 -15.69 -7.72
C ALA A 95 -14.49 -17.02 -8.48
N GLN A 96 -13.39 -17.70 -8.83
CA GLN A 96 -13.44 -19.02 -9.45
C GLN A 96 -14.05 -20.08 -8.50
N MET A 97 -13.69 -20.05 -7.21
CA MET A 97 -14.26 -20.94 -6.20
C MET A 97 -15.78 -20.73 -6.04
N LYS A 98 -16.26 -19.48 -5.95
CA LYS A 98 -17.70 -19.18 -5.89
C LYS A 98 -18.44 -19.77 -7.10
N LYS A 99 -17.90 -19.54 -8.30
CA LYS A 99 -18.46 -20.08 -9.55
C LYS A 99 -18.51 -21.61 -9.57
N ALA A 100 -17.46 -22.28 -9.08
CA ALA A 100 -17.40 -23.74 -9.01
C ALA A 100 -18.40 -24.33 -8.00
N LEU A 101 -18.68 -23.60 -6.91
CA LEU A 101 -19.63 -23.98 -5.87
C LEU A 101 -21.08 -23.60 -6.19
N LYS A 102 -21.35 -22.92 -7.32
CA LYS A 102 -22.66 -22.33 -7.67
C LYS A 102 -23.24 -21.43 -6.57
N LEU A 103 -22.35 -20.72 -5.86
CA LEU A 103 -22.70 -19.64 -4.93
C LEU A 103 -22.67 -18.30 -5.64
#